data_AF-A0A1C7H4L3-F1
#
_entry.id   AF-A0A1C7H4L3-F1
#
_cell.length_a   1.000
_cell.length_b   1.000
_cell.length_c   1.000
_cell.angle_alpha   90.00
_cell.angle_beta   90.00
_cell.angle_gamma   90.00
#
_symmetry.space_group_name_H-M   'P 1'
#
loop_
_entity.id
_entity.type
_entity.pdbx_description
1 polymer ?
#
loop_
_entity_poly.entity_id
_entity_poly.type
_entity_poly.pdbx_seq_one_letter_code
_entity_poly.pdbx_strand_id
1 'polypeptide(L)'
;MEQSFDILTTVVSGTAVFLLVVTAIHASARLLQMTFGKKSGLNRKDTKPENHPEKKEEPPGIDKQCAIYKEKYLTCKPLAKRAHVCIEQENVSLIKQLLLVIEPKASISGYINNIVNEHLEKCKPEIIKLYKEKKADYGN
;
A
#
# COMPACT_ATOMS: atom_id res chain seq x y z
N MET A 1 -51.07 2.19 -29.29
CA MET A 1 -50.37 3.43 -28.84
C MET A 1 -49.67 3.25 -27.50
N GLU A 2 -50.11 2.35 -26.61
CA GLU A 2 -49.46 2.14 -25.29
C GLU A 2 -48.06 1.50 -25.37
N GLN A 3 -47.87 0.50 -26.24
CA GLN A 3 -46.61 -0.26 -26.33
C GLN A 3 -45.38 0.60 -26.71
N SER A 4 -45.56 1.63 -27.54
CA SER A 4 -44.49 2.56 -27.92
C SER A 4 -44.12 3.53 -26.79
N PHE A 5 -45.10 3.88 -25.93
CA PHE A 5 -44.85 4.71 -24.76
C PHE A 5 -44.04 3.95 -23.71
N ASP A 6 -44.35 2.68 -23.45
CA ASP A 6 -43.60 1.86 -22.48
C ASP A 6 -42.13 1.68 -22.87
N ILE A 7 -41.85 1.45 -24.16
CA ILE A 7 -40.48 1.34 -24.67
C ILE A 7 -39.74 2.67 -24.52
N LEU A 8 -40.37 3.78 -24.91
CA LEU A 8 -39.76 5.11 -24.79
C LEU A 8 -39.45 5.47 -23.33
N THR A 9 -40.37 5.17 -22.42
CA THR A 9 -40.22 5.45 -20.99
C THR A 9 -39.14 4.58 -20.36
N THR A 10 -39.04 3.31 -20.76
CA THR A 10 -37.99 2.38 -20.32
C THR A 10 -36.61 2.80 -20.81
N VAL A 11 -36.48 3.22 -22.07
CA VAL A 11 -35.22 3.70 -22.65
C VAL A 11 -34.76 5.00 -22.01
N VAL A 12 -35.67 5.95 -21.77
CA VAL A 12 -35.36 7.22 -21.09
C VAL A 12 -34.92 6.97 -19.64
N SER A 13 -35.62 6.09 -18.92
CA SER A 13 -35.25 5.69 -17.56
C SER A 13 -33.86 5.02 -17.51
N GLY A 14 -33.60 4.06 -18.41
CA GLY A 14 -32.30 3.39 -18.49
C GLY A 14 -31.14 4.35 -18.82
N THR A 15 -31.37 5.29 -19.73
CA THR A 15 -30.36 6.30 -20.10
C THR A 15 -30.07 7.24 -18.94
N ALA A 16 -31.09 7.67 -18.19
CA ALA A 16 -30.93 8.51 -17.01
C ALA A 16 -30.11 7.81 -15.91
N VAL A 17 -30.40 6.53 -15.64
CA VAL A 17 -29.66 5.73 -14.66
C VAL A 17 -28.19 5.55 -15.08
N PHE A 18 -27.95 5.26 -16.36
CA PHE A 18 -26.59 5.12 -16.89
C PHE A 18 -25.76 6.40 -16.74
N LEU A 19 -26.34 7.57 -17.06
CA LEU A 19 -25.67 8.87 -16.87
C LEU A 19 -25.36 9.16 -15.39
N LEU A 20 -26.24 8.75 -14.48
CA LEU A 20 -26.05 8.92 -13.04
C LEU A 20 -24.87 8.07 -12.51
N VAL A 21 -24.73 6.84 -13.01
CA VAL A 21 -23.58 5.97 -12.69
C VAL A 21 -22.27 6.54 -13.25
N VAL A 22 -22.26 7.00 -14.51
CA VAL A 22 -21.05 7.58 -15.14
C VAL A 22 -20.60 8.85 -14.41
N THR A 23 -21.53 9.72 -14.03
CA THR A 23 -21.22 10.95 -13.26
C THR A 23 -20.69 10.65 -11.87
N ALA A 24 -21.24 9.65 -11.16
CA ALA A 24 -20.74 9.20 -9.86
C ALA A 24 -19.30 8.64 -9.93
N ILE A 25 -18.99 7.85 -10.96
CA ILE A 25 -17.64 7.31 -11.18
C ILE A 25 -16.65 8.45 -11.49
N HIS A 26 -17.02 9.40 -12.35
CA HIS A 26 -16.15 10.52 -12.69
C HIS A 26 -15.88 11.46 -11.50
N ALA A 27 -16.90 11.73 -10.67
CA ALA A 27 -16.75 12.52 -9.45
C ALA A 27 -15.81 11.82 -8.44
N SER A 28 -15.93 10.50 -8.29
CA SER A 28 -15.08 9.70 -7.42
C SER A 28 -13.62 9.69 -7.86
N ALA A 29 -13.36 9.62 -9.17
CA ALA A 29 -12.01 9.71 -9.73
C ALA A 29 -11.38 11.10 -9.52
N ARG A 30 -12.17 12.19 -9.64
CA ARG A 30 -11.69 13.56 -9.37
C ARG A 30 -11.40 13.81 -7.89
N LEU A 31 -12.19 13.23 -6.98
CA LEU A 31 -11.97 13.36 -5.54
C LEU A 31 -10.63 12.74 -5.12
N LEU A 32 -10.27 11.57 -5.67
CA LEU A 32 -9.01 10.89 -5.38
C LEU A 32 -7.78 11.66 -5.89
N GLN A 33 -7.88 12.35 -7.04
CA GLN A 33 -6.82 13.22 -7.55
C GLN A 33 -6.55 14.42 -6.63
N MET A 34 -7.62 14.96 -6.01
CA MET A 34 -7.53 16.10 -5.10
C MET A 34 -6.91 15.74 -3.74
N THR A 35 -7.10 14.51 -3.24
CA THR A 35 -6.52 14.07 -1.96
C THR A 35 -5.06 13.63 -2.08
N PHE A 36 -4.62 13.16 -3.24
CA PHE A 36 -3.25 12.66 -3.45
C PHE A 36 -2.28 13.70 -4.03
N GLY A 37 -2.78 14.84 -4.53
CA GLY A 37 -1.97 15.91 -5.16
C GLY A 37 -1.15 16.80 -4.21
N LYS A 38 -1.12 16.54 -2.90
CA LYS A 38 -0.35 17.35 -1.95
C LYS A 38 1.13 16.96 -1.98
N LYS A 39 1.88 17.61 -2.88
CA LYS A 39 3.36 17.63 -2.89
C LYS A 39 3.87 18.00 -1.50
N SER A 40 4.40 17.03 -0.77
CA SER A 40 5.20 17.27 0.44
C SER A 40 6.62 17.66 0.01
N GLY A 41 6.84 18.97 -0.13
CA GLY A 41 8.18 19.52 -0.22
C GLY A 41 8.81 19.51 1.18
N LEU A 42 9.76 18.60 1.42
CA LEU A 42 10.66 18.70 2.56
C LEU A 42 12.08 18.94 2.06
N ASN A 43 12.42 20.22 1.94
CA ASN A 43 13.77 20.70 1.75
C ASN A 43 14.53 20.49 3.07
N ARG A 44 15.57 19.67 3.09
CA ARG A 44 16.56 19.64 4.17
C ARG A 44 17.94 19.89 3.58
N LYS A 45 18.49 21.05 3.95
CA LYS A 45 19.84 21.48 3.67
C LYS A 45 20.84 20.89 4.68
N ASP A 46 21.99 20.55 4.11
CA ASP A 46 23.35 20.58 4.64
C ASP A 46 23.73 19.70 5.84
N THR A 47 24.44 18.61 5.54
CA THR A 47 25.61 18.19 6.33
C THR A 47 26.70 17.69 5.36
N LYS A 48 27.85 18.34 5.45
CA LYS A 48 29.13 18.16 4.72
C LYS A 48 29.52 16.68 4.55
N PRO A 49 29.94 16.20 3.36
CA PRO A 49 30.49 14.86 3.22
C PRO A 49 32.00 14.87 3.49
N GLU A 50 32.40 14.08 4.48
CA GLU A 50 33.76 13.58 4.65
C GLU A 50 34.02 12.47 3.63
N ASN A 51 35.22 12.45 3.06
CA ASN A 51 35.60 11.63 1.91
C ASN A 51 35.64 10.13 2.22
N HIS A 52 34.84 9.34 1.51
CA HIS A 52 35.19 7.97 1.14
C HIS A 52 34.60 7.65 -0.25
N PRO A 53 35.35 7.00 -1.17
CA PRO A 53 34.92 6.78 -2.54
C PRO A 53 34.03 5.54 -2.61
N GLU A 54 32.78 5.65 -2.18
CA GLU A 54 31.75 4.70 -2.61
C GLU A 54 31.21 5.14 -3.97
N LYS A 55 31.33 4.22 -4.94
CA LYS A 55 30.68 4.31 -6.25
C LYS A 55 29.22 4.72 -6.02
N LYS A 56 28.87 5.96 -6.34
CA LYS A 56 27.48 6.42 -6.36
C LYS A 56 26.80 5.74 -7.54
N GLU A 57 26.26 4.55 -7.31
CA GLU A 57 25.23 4.02 -8.18
C GLU A 57 24.05 4.99 -8.11
N GLU A 58 23.66 5.54 -9.25
CA GLU A 58 22.46 6.36 -9.32
C GLU A 58 21.29 5.58 -8.73
N PRO A 59 20.40 6.24 -7.96
CA PRO A 59 19.26 5.56 -7.38
C PRO A 59 18.50 4.85 -8.50
N PRO A 60 18.09 3.59 -8.28
CA PRO A 60 17.38 2.84 -9.30
C PRO A 60 16.19 3.64 -9.79
N GLY A 61 16.03 3.72 -11.12
CA GLY A 61 14.85 4.35 -11.72
C GLY A 61 13.56 3.75 -11.16
N ILE A 62 12.48 4.52 -11.18
CA ILE A 62 11.21 4.15 -10.53
C ILE A 62 10.74 2.75 -10.92
N ASP A 63 10.91 2.33 -12.17
CA ASP A 63 10.54 0.99 -12.63
C ASP A 63 11.31 -0.13 -11.91
N LYS A 64 12.62 0.06 -11.70
CA LYS A 64 13.45 -0.87 -10.91
C LYS A 64 12.97 -0.91 -9.46
N GLN A 65 12.64 0.25 -8.89
CA GLN A 65 12.12 0.32 -7.52
C GLN A 65 10.75 -0.37 -7.39
N CYS A 66 9.89 -0.24 -8.39
CA CYS A 66 8.61 -0.95 -8.47
C CYS A 66 8.82 -2.47 -8.53
N ALA A 67 9.77 -2.94 -9.34
CA ALA A 67 10.10 -4.37 -9.41
C ALA A 67 10.59 -4.90 -8.05
N ILE A 68 11.51 -4.19 -7.40
CA ILE A 68 12.02 -4.52 -6.06
C ILE A 68 10.87 -4.56 -5.04
N TYR A 69 9.96 -3.58 -5.08
CA TYR A 69 8.80 -3.54 -4.18
C TYR A 69 7.89 -4.75 -4.38
N LYS A 70 7.56 -5.09 -5.63
CA LYS A 70 6.72 -6.24 -5.96
C LYS A 70 7.33 -7.55 -5.47
N GLU A 71 8.61 -7.74 -5.75
CA GLU A 71 9.35 -8.92 -5.31
C GLU A 71 9.35 -9.03 -3.78
N LYS A 72 9.62 -7.92 -3.09
CA LYS A 72 9.79 -7.92 -1.65
C LYS A 72 8.50 -8.07 -0.85
N TYR A 73 7.44 -7.40 -1.26
CA TYR A 73 6.22 -7.29 -0.45
C TYR A 73 5.02 -8.02 -1.03
N LEU A 74 4.89 -8.11 -2.36
CA LEU A 74 3.70 -8.67 -2.99
C LEU A 74 3.85 -10.16 -3.30
N THR A 75 5.08 -10.66 -3.40
CA THR A 75 5.36 -12.08 -3.61
C THR A 75 5.12 -12.85 -2.31
N CYS A 76 3.98 -13.55 -2.24
CA CYS A 76 3.58 -14.31 -1.06
C CYS A 76 4.03 -15.77 -1.19
N LYS A 77 4.91 -16.23 -0.30
CA LYS A 77 5.23 -17.67 -0.19
C LYS A 77 4.10 -18.41 0.52
N PRO A 78 3.80 -19.66 0.12
CA PRO A 78 2.90 -20.51 0.89
C PRO A 78 3.40 -20.66 2.33
N LEU A 79 2.59 -20.25 3.31
CA LEU A 79 2.91 -20.39 4.72
C LEU A 79 2.39 -21.74 5.21
N ALA A 80 3.29 -22.61 5.65
CA ALA A 80 2.95 -23.95 6.15
C ALA A 80 2.28 -23.93 7.53
N LYS A 81 2.60 -22.92 8.36
CA LYS A 81 2.03 -22.71 9.70
C LYS A 81 1.67 -21.24 9.85
N ARG A 82 0.49 -20.94 10.41
CA ARG A 82 0.00 -19.57 10.59
C ARG A 82 -0.46 -19.35 12.02
N ALA A 83 -0.15 -18.18 12.55
CA ALA A 83 -0.74 -17.63 13.76
C ALA A 83 -1.72 -16.51 13.37
N HIS A 84 -2.71 -16.27 14.23
CA HIS A 84 -3.64 -15.16 14.07
C HIS A 84 -3.22 -14.01 14.98
N VAL A 85 -3.20 -12.80 14.41
CA VAL A 85 -2.95 -11.55 15.14
C VAL A 85 -4.05 -10.56 14.80
N CYS A 86 -4.44 -9.75 15.78
CA CYS A 86 -5.32 -8.61 15.55
C CYS A 86 -4.48 -7.42 15.09
N ILE A 87 -4.97 -6.70 14.09
CA ILE A 87 -4.44 -5.41 13.65
C ILE A 87 -5.61 -4.45 13.44
N GLU A 88 -5.33 -3.15 13.44
CA GLU A 88 -6.35 -2.12 13.22
C GLU A 88 -7.11 -2.32 11.91
N GLN A 89 -8.42 -2.08 11.95
CA GLN A 89 -9.32 -2.31 10.82
C GLN A 89 -9.01 -1.38 9.65
N GLU A 90 -8.58 -0.16 9.94
CA GLU A 90 -8.18 0.86 8.98
C GLU A 90 -6.99 0.38 8.15
N ASN A 91 -5.99 -0.21 8.81
CA ASN A 91 -4.82 -0.78 8.14
C ASN A 91 -5.21 -1.95 7.23
N VAL A 92 -6.10 -2.84 7.68
CA VAL A 92 -6.61 -3.94 6.85
C VAL A 92 -7.33 -3.39 5.61
N SER A 93 -8.16 -2.37 5.80
CA SER A 93 -8.95 -1.75 4.72
C SER A 93 -8.07 -1.09 3.68
N LEU A 94 -7.06 -0.33 4.11
CA LEU A 94 -6.08 0.31 3.23
C LEU A 94 -5.27 -0.73 2.44
N ILE A 95 -4.76 -1.77 3.11
CA ILE A 95 -4.00 -2.83 2.44
C ILE A 95 -4.88 -3.55 1.42
N LYS A 96 -6.14 -3.84 1.77
CA LYS A 96 -7.08 -4.48 0.85
C LYS A 96 -7.30 -3.63 -0.39
N GLN A 97 -7.56 -2.33 -0.25
CA GLN A 97 -7.74 -1.42 -1.37
C GLN A 97 -6.49 -1.32 -2.24
N LEU A 98 -5.30 -1.24 -1.62
CA LEU A 98 -4.02 -1.23 -2.32
C LEU A 98 -3.84 -2.49 -3.17
N LEU A 99 -3.93 -3.67 -2.55
CA LEU A 99 -3.68 -4.96 -3.22
C LEU A 99 -4.68 -5.21 -4.36
N LEU A 100 -5.94 -4.81 -4.20
CA LEU A 100 -6.94 -4.88 -5.28
C LEU A 100 -6.51 -4.14 -6.55
N VAL A 101 -5.71 -3.09 -6.44
CA VAL A 101 -5.23 -2.30 -7.58
C VAL A 101 -3.90 -2.83 -8.11
N ILE A 102 -2.94 -3.15 -7.22
CA ILE A 102 -1.55 -3.39 -7.64
C ILE A 102 -1.16 -4.86 -7.79
N GLU A 103 -1.80 -5.78 -7.06
CA GLU A 103 -1.57 -7.22 -7.12
C GLU A 103 -2.77 -7.99 -6.53
N PRO A 104 -3.86 -8.20 -7.30
CA PRO A 104 -5.10 -8.78 -6.78
C PRO A 104 -4.97 -10.22 -6.26
N LYS A 105 -3.92 -10.92 -6.66
CA LYS A 105 -3.63 -12.30 -6.22
C LYS A 105 -2.84 -12.34 -4.91
N ALA A 106 -2.28 -11.21 -4.47
CA ALA A 106 -1.57 -11.15 -3.20
C ALA A 106 -2.54 -11.22 -2.03
N SER A 107 -2.12 -11.90 -0.97
CA SER A 107 -2.89 -11.99 0.26
C SER A 107 -2.50 -10.88 1.23
N ILE A 108 -3.48 -10.35 1.97
CA ILE A 108 -3.24 -9.37 3.05
C ILE A 108 -2.26 -9.95 4.08
N SER A 109 -2.44 -11.21 4.47
CA SER A 109 -1.55 -11.88 5.44
C SER A 109 -0.13 -12.05 4.91
N GLY A 110 0.04 -12.41 3.64
CA GLY A 110 1.37 -12.51 3.02
C GLY A 110 2.07 -11.16 2.92
N TYR A 111 1.34 -10.10 2.54
CA TYR A 111 1.85 -8.73 2.50
C TYR A 111 2.35 -8.28 3.88
N ILE A 112 1.52 -8.44 4.92
CA ILE A 112 1.87 -8.09 6.30
C ILE A 112 3.07 -8.92 6.77
N ASN A 113 3.07 -10.22 6.50
CA ASN A 113 4.17 -11.10 6.90
C ASN A 113 5.50 -10.68 6.27
N ASN A 114 5.50 -10.23 5.02
CA ASN A 114 6.70 -9.72 4.35
C ASN A 114 7.22 -8.43 5.01
N ILE A 115 6.32 -7.51 5.39
CA ILE A 115 6.68 -6.28 6.13
C ILE A 115 7.28 -6.63 7.49
N VAL A 116 6.63 -7.53 8.25
CA VAL A 116 7.11 -7.94 9.57
C VAL A 116 8.47 -8.62 9.47
N ASN A 117 8.66 -9.53 8.52
CA ASN A 117 9.95 -10.19 8.29
C ASN A 117 11.06 -9.17 8.00
N GLU A 118 10.79 -8.21 7.11
CA GLU A 118 11.78 -7.17 6.81
C GLU A 118 12.10 -6.31 8.03
N HIS A 119 11.08 -5.91 8.80
CA HIS A 119 11.28 -5.13 10.02
C HIS A 119 12.14 -5.89 11.03
N LEU A 120 11.84 -7.17 11.28
CA LEU A 120 12.59 -8.00 12.22
C LEU A 120 14.05 -8.20 11.80
N GLU A 121 14.31 -8.39 10.50
CA GLU A 121 15.68 -8.52 10.00
C GLU A 121 16.46 -7.20 10.08
N LYS A 122 15.85 -6.08 9.66
CA LYS A 122 16.48 -4.76 9.68
C LYS A 122 16.74 -4.27 11.10
N CYS A 123 15.81 -4.49 12.02
CA CYS A 123 15.85 -3.98 13.39
C CYS A 123 16.42 -5.01 14.39
N LYS A 124 16.99 -6.11 13.90
CA LYS A 124 17.60 -7.16 14.71
C LYS A 124 18.63 -6.63 15.73
N PRO A 125 19.58 -5.73 15.39
CA PRO A 125 20.57 -5.28 16.37
C PRO A 125 19.93 -4.46 17.50
N GLU A 126 18.97 -3.59 17.20
CA GLU A 126 18.24 -2.79 18.18
C GLU A 126 17.40 -3.69 19.11
N ILE A 127 16.68 -4.66 18.54
CA ILE A 127 15.89 -5.63 19.30
C ILE A 127 16.79 -6.42 20.27
N ILE A 128 17.96 -6.89 19.82
CA ILE A 128 18.91 -7.62 20.66
C ILE A 128 19.47 -6.75 21.78
N LYS A 129 19.77 -5.48 21.50
CA LYS A 129 20.26 -4.53 22.50
C LYS A 129 19.21 -4.33 23.61
N LEU A 130 17.98 -4.00 23.25
CA LEU A 130 16.87 -3.81 24.18
C LEU A 130 16.58 -5.08 25.00
N TYR A 131 16.67 -6.25 24.38
CA TYR A 131 16.51 -7.53 25.08
C TYR A 131 17.58 -7.74 26.17
N LYS A 132 18.85 -7.43 25.87
CA LYS A 132 19.95 -7.58 26.82
C LYS A 132 19.85 -6.60 27.99
N GLU A 133 19.49 -5.35 27.72
CA GLU A 133 19.26 -4.32 28.75
C GLU A 133 18.18 -4.78 29.73
N LYS A 134 17.03 -5.23 29.22
CA LYS A 134 15.96 -5.78 30.07
C LYS A 134 16.40 -7.00 30.87
N LYS A 135 17.18 -7.91 30.30
CA LYS A 135 17.68 -9.09 31.01
C LYS A 135 18.61 -8.72 32.17
N ALA A 136 19.42 -7.67 32.03
CA ALA A 136 20.28 -7.19 33.10
C ALA A 136 19.46 -6.57 34.25
N ASP A 137 18.35 -5.89 33.94
CA ASP A 137 17.48 -5.27 34.95
C ASP A 137 16.74 -6.29 35.84
N TYR A 138 16.41 -7.48 35.31
CA TYR A 138 15.78 -8.56 36.09
C TYR A 138 16.79 -9.50 36.79
N GLY A 139 18.09 -9.24 36.65
CA GLY A 139 19.19 -10.09 37.13
C GLY A 139 19.84 -9.64 38.45
N ASN A 140 19.22 -8.72 39.20
CA ASN A 140 19.65 -8.30 40.55
C ASN A 140 18.57 -8.61 41.59
#